data_AF-A0A7J7M491-F1
#
_entry.id   AF-A0A7J7M491-F1
#
_cell.length_a   1.000
_cell.length_b   1.000
_cell.length_c   1.000
_cell.angle_alpha   90.00
_cell.angle_beta   90.00
_cell.angle_gamma   90.00
#
_symmetry.space_group_name_H-M   'P 1'
#
loop_
_entity.id
_entity.type
_entity.pdbx_description
1 polymer ?
#
loop_
_entity_poly.entity_id
_entity_poly.type
_entity_poly.pdbx_seq_one_letter_code
_entity_poly.pdbx_strand_id
1 'polypeptide(L)'
;MELGTPDILDDIFILFHFYFHLLIWTAITQLAHHGMLFVPIGYTFGAGMFKMDSIRGGSPYGAGVFAGDGTREPSETELALAEHQGKYMAAVVKRLSQT
;
A
#
# COMPACT_ATOMS: atom_id res chain seq x y z
N MET A 1 30.82 -6.15 -10.12
CA MET A 1 29.48 -6.45 -9.60
C MET A 1 28.58 -6.54 -10.82
N GLU A 2 28.37 -7.75 -11.33
CA GLU A 2 27.53 -7.93 -12.51
C GLU A 2 26.10 -7.55 -12.15
N LEU A 3 25.57 -6.51 -12.81
CA LEU A 3 24.14 -6.24 -12.86
C LEU A 3 23.53 -7.40 -13.63
N GLY A 4 23.06 -8.41 -12.90
CA GLY A 4 22.27 -9.50 -13.47
C GLY A 4 21.11 -8.91 -14.27
N THR A 5 20.90 -9.42 -15.48
CA THR A 5 19.75 -9.05 -16.30
C THR A 5 18.47 -9.29 -15.48
N PRO A 6 17.61 -8.28 -15.27
CA PRO A 6 16.35 -8.49 -14.56
C PRO A 6 15.57 -9.59 -15.28
N ASP A 7 15.16 -10.62 -14.54
CA ASP A 7 14.31 -11.65 -15.11
C ASP A 7 12.86 -11.16 -15.19
N ILE A 8 12.06 -11.80 -16.03
CA ILE A 8 10.73 -11.31 -16.39
C ILE A 8 9.79 -11.21 -15.18
N LEU A 9 10.06 -11.95 -14.10
CA LEU A 9 9.26 -11.92 -12.88
C LEU A 9 9.52 -10.64 -12.06
N ASP A 10 10.76 -10.16 -12.04
CA ASP A 10 11.12 -8.88 -11.42
C ASP A 10 10.42 -7.71 -12.14
N ASP A 11 10.39 -7.73 -13.47
CA ASP A 11 9.70 -6.71 -14.27
C ASP A 11 8.19 -6.70 -14.04
N ILE A 12 7.55 -7.86 -13.94
CA ILE A 12 6.11 -7.99 -13.63
C ILE A 12 5.81 -7.47 -12.22
N PHE A 13 6.67 -7.76 -11.25
CA PHE A 13 6.50 -7.27 -9.88
C PHE A 13 6.63 -5.74 -9.81
N ILE A 14 7.60 -5.17 -10.52
CA ILE A 14 7.79 -3.72 -10.64
C ILE A 14 6.56 -3.09 -11.30
N LEU A 15 6.05 -3.65 -12.39
CA LEU A 15 4.83 -3.18 -13.05
C LEU A 15 3.62 -3.19 -12.11
N PHE A 16 3.40 -4.28 -11.38
CA PHE A 16 2.30 -4.35 -10.40
C PHE A 16 2.41 -3.26 -9.32
N HIS A 17 3.63 -3.03 -8.81
CA HIS A 17 3.89 -1.95 -7.88
C HIS A 17 3.55 -0.59 -8.49
N PHE A 18 3.99 -0.30 -9.72
CA PHE A 18 3.65 0.95 -10.42
C PHE A 18 2.14 1.13 -10.65
N TYR A 19 1.42 0.08 -11.04
CA TYR A 19 -0.04 0.17 -11.23
C TYR A 19 -0.79 0.46 -9.93
N PHE A 20 -0.35 -0.12 -8.81
CA PHE A 20 -0.94 0.17 -7.50
C PHE A 20 -0.81 1.66 -7.13
N HIS A 21 0.34 2.28 -7.46
CA HIS A 21 0.55 3.72 -7.24
C HIS A 21 -0.41 4.58 -8.06
N LEU A 22 -0.59 4.22 -9.33
CA LEU A 22 -1.47 4.95 -10.25
C LEU A 22 -2.93 4.95 -9.76
N LEU A 23 -3.42 3.81 -9.26
CA LEU A 23 -4.77 3.70 -8.69
C LEU A 23 -4.96 4.70 -7.54
N ILE A 24 -4.01 4.74 -6.61
CA ILE A 24 -4.14 5.61 -5.44
C ILE A 24 -4.02 7.08 -5.83
N TRP A 25 -3.11 7.44 -6.74
CA TRP A 25 -2.96 8.81 -7.20
C TRP A 25 -4.21 9.34 -7.88
N THR A 26 -4.85 8.54 -8.73
CA THR A 26 -6.11 8.96 -9.37
C THR A 26 -7.23 9.14 -8.35
N ALA A 27 -7.33 8.27 -7.32
CA ALA A 27 -8.28 8.44 -6.23
C ALA A 27 -8.03 9.70 -5.38
N ILE A 28 -6.77 10.01 -5.05
CA ILE A 28 -6.40 11.19 -4.24
C ILE A 28 -6.88 12.48 -4.90
N THR A 29 -6.79 12.60 -6.23
CA THR A 29 -7.24 13.82 -6.93
C THR A 29 -8.73 14.09 -6.72
N GLN A 30 -9.56 13.04 -6.69
CA GLN A 30 -11.00 13.17 -6.44
C GLN A 30 -11.30 13.59 -5.00
N LEU A 31 -10.57 13.03 -4.03
CA LEU A 31 -10.68 13.43 -2.63
C LEU A 31 -10.28 14.89 -2.43
N ALA A 32 -9.18 15.32 -3.06
CA ALA A 32 -8.69 16.69 -2.99
C ALA A 32 -9.70 17.69 -3.59
N HIS A 33 -10.35 17.36 -4.72
CA HIS A 33 -11.41 18.19 -5.30
C HIS A 33 -12.60 18.40 -4.36
N HIS A 34 -12.93 17.42 -3.51
CA HIS A 34 -13.99 17.52 -2.51
C HIS A 34 -13.54 18.15 -1.19
N GLY A 35 -12.28 18.63 -1.10
CA GLY A 35 -11.73 19.21 0.13
C GLY A 35 -11.47 18.18 1.23
N MET A 36 -11.38 16.88 0.89
CA MET A 36 -11.07 15.83 1.85
C MET A 36 -9.57 15.74 2.11
N LEU A 37 -9.20 15.50 3.36
CA LEU A 37 -7.80 15.26 3.75
C LEU A 37 -7.41 13.81 3.47
N PHE A 38 -6.39 13.61 2.64
CA PHE A 38 -5.77 12.31 2.43
C PHE A 38 -4.67 12.05 3.47
N VAL A 39 -4.74 10.90 4.14
CA VAL A 39 -3.78 10.50 5.18
C VAL A 39 -3.06 9.21 4.73
N PRO A 40 -1.82 9.31 4.20
CA PRO A 40 -1.04 8.13 3.84
C PRO A 40 -0.46 7.46 5.08
N ILE A 41 -0.28 6.13 5.02
CA ILE A 41 0.34 5.35 6.10
C ILE A 41 1.86 5.52 6.15
N GLY A 42 2.49 5.91 5.04
CA GLY A 42 3.94 5.98 4.91
C GLY A 42 4.60 4.63 5.20
N TYR A 43 5.80 4.68 5.78
CA TYR A 43 6.53 3.49 6.26
C TYR A 43 6.30 3.20 7.75
N THR A 44 5.19 3.69 8.33
CA THR A 44 4.94 3.57 9.78
C THR A 44 4.64 2.13 10.23
N PHE A 45 4.34 1.23 9.30
CA PHE A 45 4.22 -0.21 9.55
C PHE A 45 5.60 -0.90 9.74
N GLY A 46 6.69 -0.14 9.64
CA GLY A 46 8.04 -0.56 10.05
C GLY A 46 8.60 -1.70 9.21
N ALA A 47 9.25 -2.66 9.88
CA ALA A 47 9.91 -3.79 9.23
C ALA A 47 8.96 -4.62 8.34
N GLY A 48 7.65 -4.62 8.63
CA GLY A 48 6.63 -5.27 7.80
C GLY A 48 6.56 -4.72 6.36
N MET A 49 6.96 -3.46 6.14
CA MET A 49 6.99 -2.85 4.80
C MET A 49 8.18 -3.33 3.95
N PHE A 50 9.23 -3.85 4.58
CA PHE A 50 10.50 -4.21 3.92
C PHE A 50 10.69 -5.72 3.75
N LYS A 51 9.79 -6.56 4.27
CA LYS A 51 9.87 -8.03 4.11
C LYS A 51 9.65 -8.43 2.65
N MET A 52 10.63 -9.04 2.00
CA MET A 52 10.52 -9.53 0.61
C MET A 52 10.42 -11.07 0.53
N ASP A 53 9.93 -11.69 1.59
CA ASP A 53 9.78 -13.14 1.71
C ASP A 53 8.61 -13.70 0.88
N SER A 54 7.64 -12.87 0.53
CA SER A 54 6.43 -13.25 -0.19
C SER A 54 5.89 -12.10 -1.03
N ILE A 55 5.17 -12.45 -2.10
CA ILE A 55 4.41 -11.48 -2.90
C ILE A 55 3.28 -10.93 -2.03
N ARG A 56 3.23 -9.60 -1.94
CA ARG A 56 2.25 -8.84 -1.15
C ARG A 56 1.88 -7.55 -1.85
N GLY A 57 0.64 -7.11 -1.65
CA GLY A 57 0.18 -5.79 -2.01
C GLY A 57 0.54 -4.72 -0.97
N GLY A 58 0.15 -3.49 -1.29
CA GLY A 58 0.33 -2.32 -0.43
C GLY A 58 1.57 -1.48 -0.76
N SER A 59 1.50 -0.21 -0.39
CA SER A 59 2.57 0.77 -0.57
C SER A 59 2.50 1.82 0.54
N PRO A 60 3.46 2.77 0.61
CA PRO A 60 3.38 3.88 1.56
C PRO A 60 2.12 4.75 1.42
N TYR A 61 1.42 4.67 0.29
CA TYR A 61 0.18 5.40 0.06
C TYR A 61 -1.06 4.70 0.65
N GLY A 62 -0.97 3.40 0.94
CA GLY A 62 -2.08 2.64 1.51
C GLY A 62 -1.86 1.12 1.45
N ALA A 63 -2.61 0.40 2.27
CA ALA A 63 -2.72 -1.05 2.23
C ALA A 63 -3.38 -1.51 0.93
N GLY A 64 -3.04 -2.71 0.50
CA GLY A 64 -3.59 -3.34 -0.69
C GLY A 64 -3.31 -4.83 -0.67
N VAL A 65 -4.05 -5.58 -1.47
CA VAL A 65 -3.92 -7.04 -1.58
C VAL A 65 -3.57 -7.40 -3.01
N PHE A 66 -2.61 -8.30 -3.19
CA PHE A 66 -2.38 -8.94 -4.48
C PHE A 66 -3.38 -10.08 -4.67
N ALA A 67 -4.35 -9.92 -5.57
CA ALA A 67 -5.42 -10.90 -5.77
C ALA A 67 -5.00 -12.12 -6.63
N GLY A 68 -3.87 -12.06 -7.34
CA GLY A 68 -3.48 -13.11 -8.30
C GLY A 68 -4.55 -13.30 -9.39
N ASP A 69 -5.01 -14.53 -9.56
CA ASP A 69 -6.13 -14.91 -10.46
C ASP A 69 -7.51 -14.74 -9.82
N GLY A 70 -7.59 -14.15 -8.61
CA GLY A 70 -8.79 -14.00 -7.82
C GLY A 70 -9.04 -15.14 -6.83
N THR A 71 -8.22 -16.19 -6.83
CA THR A 71 -8.31 -17.29 -5.85
C THR A 71 -7.43 -17.08 -4.61
N ARG A 72 -6.47 -16.13 -4.68
CA ARG A 72 -5.56 -15.83 -3.57
C ARG A 72 -6.26 -15.00 -2.51
N GLU A 73 -6.32 -15.56 -1.31
CA GLU A 73 -6.77 -14.84 -0.11
C GLU A 73 -5.70 -13.83 0.37
N PRO A 74 -6.11 -12.75 1.04
CA PRO A 74 -5.19 -11.82 1.68
C PRO A 74 -4.26 -12.54 2.67
N SER A 75 -2.96 -12.29 2.55
CA SER A 75 -1.97 -12.80 3.51
C SER A 75 -2.09 -12.08 4.86
N GLU A 76 -1.58 -12.71 5.92
CA GLU A 76 -1.54 -12.11 7.26
C GLU A 76 -0.84 -10.74 7.28
N THR A 77 0.22 -10.57 6.48
CA THR A 77 0.95 -9.29 6.37
C THR A 77 0.09 -8.20 5.72
N GLU A 78 -0.69 -8.53 4.69
CA GLU A 78 -1.60 -7.57 4.01
C GLU A 78 -2.76 -7.17 4.94
N LEU A 79 -3.31 -8.14 5.69
CA LEU A 79 -4.35 -7.88 6.69
C LEU A 79 -3.83 -7.02 7.84
N ALA A 80 -2.63 -7.31 8.35
CA ALA A 80 -1.98 -6.52 9.39
C ALA A 80 -1.68 -5.08 8.92
N LEU A 81 -1.28 -4.90 7.66
CA LEU A 81 -1.08 -3.58 7.06
C LEU A 81 -2.41 -2.80 6.97
N ALA A 82 -3.50 -3.45 6.58
CA ALA A 82 -4.83 -2.85 6.54
C ALA A 82 -5.33 -2.45 7.94
N GLU A 83 -5.12 -3.30 8.94
CA GLU A 83 -5.45 -2.98 10.33
C GLU A 83 -4.64 -1.78 10.84
N HIS A 84 -3.34 -1.75 10.54
CA HIS A 84 -2.46 -0.62 10.88
C HIS A 84 -2.93 0.68 10.22
N GLN A 85 -3.31 0.65 8.94
CA GLN A 85 -3.89 1.79 8.24
C GLN A 85 -5.14 2.32 8.95
N GLY A 86 -6.07 1.43 9.32
CA GLY A 86 -7.30 1.80 10.03
C GLY A 86 -7.01 2.48 11.37
N LYS A 87 -6.13 1.89 12.18
CA LYS A 87 -5.69 2.46 13.47
C LYS A 87 -5.03 3.82 13.30
N TYR A 88 -4.16 3.96 12.30
CA TYR A 88 -3.45 5.20 12.02
C TYR A 88 -4.42 6.32 11.61
N MET A 89 -5.33 6.04 10.66
CA MET A 89 -6.37 6.98 10.24
C MET A 89 -7.25 7.40 11.41
N ALA A 90 -7.74 6.44 12.21
CA ALA A 90 -8.58 6.73 13.37
C ALA A 90 -7.87 7.63 14.39
N ALA A 91 -6.57 7.42 14.63
CA ALA A 91 -5.78 8.27 15.50
C ALA A 91 -5.64 9.70 14.98
N VAL A 92 -5.47 9.89 13.67
CA VAL A 92 -5.42 11.22 13.03
C VAL A 92 -6.77 11.92 13.12
N VAL A 93 -7.86 11.23 12.76
CA VAL A 93 -9.22 11.78 12.85
C VAL A 93 -9.55 12.19 14.28
N LYS A 94 -9.22 11.36 15.27
CA LYS A 94 -9.44 11.67 16.69
C LYS A 94 -8.72 12.95 17.13
N ARG A 95 -7.50 13.20 16.64
CA ARG A 95 -6.76 14.44 16.94
C ARG A 95 -7.39 15.66 16.30
N LEU A 96 -7.89 15.53 15.07
CA LEU A 96 -8.55 16.62 14.34
C LEU A 96 -9.96 16.92 14.88
N SER A 97 -10.66 15.91 15.40
CA SER A 97 -12.01 16.07 15.96
C SER A 97 -12.01 16.64 17.39
N GLN A 98 -10.85 16.77 18.03
CA GLN A 98 -10.69 17.33 19.38
C GLN A 98 -10.56 18.86 19.38
N THR A 99 -10.95 19.50 18.29
CA THR A 99 -11.07 20.95 18.16
C THR A 99 -12.40 21.42 18.70
#